data_AF-A0A355H8Y4-F1
#
_entry.id   AF-A0A355H8Y4-F1
#
_cell.length_a   1.000
_cell.length_b   1.000
_cell.length_c   1.000
_cell.angle_alpha   90.00
_cell.angle_beta   90.00
_cell.angle_gamma   90.00
#
_symmetry.space_group_name_H-M   'P 1'
#
loop_
_entity.id
_entity.type
_entity.pdbx_description
1 polymer ?
#
loop_
_entity_poly.entity_id
_entity_poly.type
_entity_poly.pdbx_seq_one_letter_code
_entity_poly.pdbx_strand_id
1 'polypeptide(L)'
;MFTHLHLHTQYSLLEGAIRIKDLVGALKSKGFESCAITDHGNMFGAVEFYHALKDSDLKPIIGVGASVIEGEFNETTGDSGRNSNSPGQTQFLCQNRLGYYNLGYMVSLSYTEGKVNGVPCINHHLLEKHSEGLIALSGGMNGEINRYFLAGRPEDARRVALWYRDVFAGRYYIELQNTGLPEQLGLNKQLIRIGHELGIPLVATNDCHYLTPEEAEAQYILWLMGLQRRVTDAEVPLQSGNQRYLKSAEEMLSAFAELPLIALENTSIIAEQCELSLENNKIFLPQISTREDETVDSKLRDDAKKGLEKRIAKLFELYEPEVSFEEFRQPYSERLSFELDVIIQMGFPGYFLIVSEFIKWAKDNGISVGPGRGSGAGSLVAYALLITDIDPLHYGLLFERFLNPYRVSLPDFDIDFDV
;
A
#
# COMPACT_ATOMS: atom_id res chain seq x y z
N MET A 1 7.09 -21.27 17.73
CA MET A 1 7.18 -21.04 16.27
C MET A 1 7.97 -19.74 16.08
N PHE A 2 8.53 -19.46 14.90
CA PHE A 2 9.24 -18.20 14.63
C PHE A 2 8.61 -17.50 13.42
N THR A 3 8.52 -16.18 13.47
CA THR A 3 7.98 -15.34 12.38
C THR A 3 8.95 -14.21 12.06
N HIS A 4 9.24 -14.01 10.77
CA HIS A 4 10.00 -12.83 10.33
C HIS A 4 9.14 -11.57 10.46
N LEU A 5 9.55 -10.64 11.32
CA LEU A 5 8.83 -9.38 11.60
C LEU A 5 9.49 -8.12 11.02
N HIS A 6 10.67 -8.26 10.40
CA HIS A 6 11.43 -7.18 9.78
C HIS A 6 11.99 -7.69 8.46
N LEU A 7 11.35 -7.30 7.36
CA LEU A 7 11.61 -7.79 6.02
C LEU A 7 11.29 -6.72 4.96
N HIS A 8 12.21 -6.56 4.03
CA HIS A 8 12.20 -5.58 2.96
C HIS A 8 11.96 -6.28 1.62
N THR A 9 10.87 -5.89 0.96
CA THR A 9 10.53 -6.35 -0.38
C THR A 9 11.17 -5.47 -1.45
N GLN A 10 10.91 -5.79 -2.70
CA GLN A 10 11.22 -4.96 -3.87
C GLN A 10 10.68 -3.51 -3.78
N TYR A 11 9.75 -3.23 -2.86
CA TYR A 11 9.20 -1.89 -2.62
C TYR A 11 10.03 -1.04 -1.64
N SER A 12 11.03 -1.64 -0.95
CA SER A 12 12.17 -0.89 -0.42
C SER A 12 13.11 -0.55 -1.57
N LEU A 13 12.75 0.51 -2.31
CA LEU A 13 13.38 0.85 -3.58
C LEU A 13 14.91 0.97 -3.45
N LEU A 14 15.63 0.30 -4.34
CA LEU A 14 17.10 0.27 -4.39
C LEU A 14 17.79 -0.34 -3.16
N GLU A 15 17.06 -1.08 -2.31
CA GLU A 15 17.64 -1.76 -1.13
C GLU A 15 17.15 -3.20 -0.99
N GLY A 16 15.84 -3.43 -1.05
CA GLY A 16 15.23 -4.75 -0.94
C GLY A 16 15.15 -5.49 -2.27
N ALA A 17 15.53 -6.76 -2.26
CA ALA A 17 15.55 -7.63 -3.44
C ALA A 17 14.47 -8.74 -3.39
N ILE A 18 13.70 -8.82 -2.30
CA ILE A 18 12.69 -9.86 -2.12
C ILE A 18 11.45 -9.54 -2.96
N ARG A 19 11.18 -10.37 -3.97
CA ARG A 19 9.94 -10.28 -4.73
C ARG A 19 8.81 -10.97 -3.98
N ILE A 20 7.66 -10.31 -3.83
CA ILE A 20 6.52 -10.81 -3.05
C ILE A 20 6.09 -12.22 -3.51
N LYS A 21 6.03 -12.42 -4.83
CA LYS A 21 5.67 -13.72 -5.42
C LYS A 21 6.65 -14.84 -5.01
N ASP A 22 7.94 -14.56 -4.99
CA ASP A 22 8.98 -15.55 -4.64
C ASP A 22 9.01 -15.80 -3.13
N LEU A 23 8.75 -14.75 -2.33
CA LEU A 23 8.65 -14.83 -0.88
C LEU A 23 7.60 -15.84 -0.42
N VAL A 24 6.42 -15.86 -1.04
CA VAL A 24 5.37 -16.82 -0.70
C VAL A 24 5.86 -18.26 -0.86
N GLY A 25 6.58 -18.56 -1.95
CA GLY A 25 7.16 -19.88 -2.18
C GLY A 25 8.24 -20.23 -1.15
N ALA A 26 9.10 -19.26 -0.81
CA ALA A 26 10.17 -19.43 0.18
C ALA A 26 9.64 -19.61 1.61
N LEU A 27 8.56 -18.90 1.98
CA LEU A 27 7.90 -19.05 3.29
C LEU A 27 7.32 -20.47 3.44
N LYS A 28 6.58 -20.94 2.41
CA LYS A 28 6.01 -22.29 2.39
C LYS A 28 7.07 -23.38 2.48
N SER A 29 8.15 -23.27 1.69
CA SER A 29 9.21 -24.29 1.68
C SER A 29 9.97 -24.38 3.01
N LYS A 30 10.03 -23.28 3.76
CA LYS A 30 10.64 -23.20 5.10
C LYS A 30 9.65 -23.45 6.25
N GLY A 31 8.38 -23.74 5.95
CA GLY A 31 7.37 -24.07 6.97
C GLY A 31 6.89 -22.88 7.80
N PHE A 32 6.99 -21.66 7.29
CA PHE A 32 6.43 -20.48 7.96
C PHE A 32 4.93 -20.36 7.74
N GLU A 33 4.21 -19.90 8.76
CA GLU A 33 2.75 -19.65 8.71
C GLU A 33 2.41 -18.16 8.62
N SER A 34 3.37 -17.29 8.88
CA SER A 34 3.20 -15.83 8.88
C SER A 34 4.49 -15.10 8.51
N CYS A 35 4.36 -13.87 8.04
CA CYS A 35 5.49 -12.98 7.76
C CYS A 35 5.03 -11.52 7.78
N ALA A 36 5.92 -10.62 8.22
CA ALA A 36 5.73 -9.19 8.07
C ALA A 36 6.35 -8.62 6.80
N ILE A 37 5.78 -7.51 6.34
CA ILE A 37 6.39 -6.57 5.38
C ILE A 37 6.67 -5.27 6.13
N THR A 38 7.89 -4.76 6.03
CA THR A 38 8.32 -3.52 6.71
C THR A 38 9.18 -2.68 5.78
N ASP A 39 8.67 -2.39 4.59
CA ASP A 39 9.41 -1.63 3.59
C ASP A 39 9.80 -0.23 4.08
N HIS A 40 10.92 0.29 3.55
CA HIS A 40 11.49 1.55 4.01
C HIS A 40 10.61 2.74 3.65
N GLY A 41 10.04 3.36 4.70
CA GLY A 41 9.27 4.60 4.62
C GLY A 41 7.96 4.52 3.84
N ASN A 42 7.52 3.35 3.37
CA ASN A 42 6.37 3.24 2.48
C ASN A 42 5.54 1.97 2.69
N MET A 43 4.30 2.00 2.17
CA MET A 43 3.37 0.86 2.15
C MET A 43 2.99 0.45 0.71
N PHE A 44 3.86 0.69 -0.27
CA PHE A 44 3.52 0.50 -1.70
C PHE A 44 3.13 -0.95 -2.02
N GLY A 45 3.84 -1.91 -1.43
CA GLY A 45 3.58 -3.34 -1.59
C GLY A 45 2.52 -3.92 -0.65
N ALA A 46 1.93 -3.14 0.25
CA ALA A 46 1.14 -3.68 1.36
C ALA A 46 -0.09 -4.48 0.92
N VAL A 47 -0.83 -3.99 -0.09
CA VAL A 47 -2.04 -4.65 -0.62
C VAL A 47 -1.66 -5.90 -1.42
N GLU A 48 -0.65 -5.82 -2.29
CA GLU A 48 -0.12 -6.97 -3.03
C GLU A 48 0.35 -8.07 -2.08
N PHE A 49 1.13 -7.71 -1.06
CA PHE A 49 1.65 -8.62 -0.04
C PHE A 49 0.51 -9.28 0.75
N TYR A 50 -0.47 -8.49 1.19
CA TYR A 50 -1.62 -9.00 1.93
C TYR A 50 -2.35 -10.10 1.15
N HIS A 51 -2.70 -9.84 -0.11
CA HIS A 51 -3.41 -10.80 -0.94
C HIS A 51 -2.53 -12.00 -1.30
N ALA A 52 -1.26 -11.78 -1.68
CA ALA A 52 -0.35 -12.87 -2.03
C ALA A 52 -0.17 -13.89 -0.89
N LEU A 53 -0.10 -13.43 0.37
CA LEU A 53 -0.02 -14.32 1.52
C LEU A 53 -1.36 -14.97 1.84
N LYS A 54 -2.47 -14.21 1.86
CA LYS A 54 -3.81 -14.75 2.14
C LYS A 54 -4.24 -15.82 1.13
N ASP A 55 -4.02 -15.58 -0.17
CA ASP A 55 -4.32 -16.54 -1.25
C ASP A 55 -3.47 -17.83 -1.15
N SER A 56 -2.46 -17.80 -0.28
CA SER A 56 -1.55 -18.92 -0.01
C SER A 56 -1.68 -19.48 1.40
N ASP A 57 -2.75 -19.17 2.13
CA ASP A 57 -3.00 -19.60 3.51
C ASP A 57 -1.90 -19.19 4.50
N LEU A 58 -1.18 -18.11 4.19
CA LEU A 58 -0.19 -17.48 5.07
C LEU A 58 -0.80 -16.23 5.71
N LYS A 59 -0.46 -15.97 6.97
CA LYS A 59 -0.91 -14.76 7.69
C LYS A 59 0.00 -13.56 7.36
N PRO A 60 -0.51 -12.52 6.68
CA PRO A 60 0.25 -11.29 6.46
C PRO A 60 0.26 -10.42 7.71
N ILE A 61 1.42 -9.83 8.01
CA ILE A 61 1.56 -8.75 9.00
C ILE A 61 2.03 -7.51 8.24
N ILE A 62 1.22 -6.46 8.24
CA ILE A 62 1.55 -5.23 7.50
C ILE A 62 2.30 -4.28 8.42
N GLY A 63 3.36 -3.67 7.93
CA GLY A 63 4.16 -2.69 8.66
C GLY A 63 5.03 -1.81 7.76
N VAL A 64 5.86 -0.98 8.39
CA VAL A 64 6.78 -0.04 7.74
C VAL A 64 8.03 0.14 8.59
N GLY A 65 9.20 0.14 7.95
CA GLY A 65 10.44 0.65 8.54
C GLY A 65 10.55 2.14 8.32
N ALA A 66 10.07 2.94 9.26
CA ALA A 66 9.96 4.39 9.10
C ALA A 66 11.18 5.12 9.64
N SER A 67 11.57 6.20 8.95
CA SER A 67 12.49 7.19 9.51
C SER A 67 11.75 8.06 10.52
N VAL A 68 12.34 8.28 11.70
CA VAL A 68 11.72 9.00 12.80
C VAL A 68 12.60 10.15 13.27
N ILE A 69 11.94 11.24 13.65
CA ILE A 69 12.56 12.44 14.23
C ILE A 69 11.83 12.85 15.51
N GLU A 70 12.55 13.43 16.46
CA GLU A 70 11.94 13.94 17.70
C GLU A 70 11.23 15.29 17.48
N GLY A 71 11.81 16.17 16.65
CA GLY A 71 11.37 17.55 16.46
C GLY A 71 10.32 17.78 15.35
N GLU A 72 10.02 19.04 15.07
CA GLU A 72 9.15 19.39 13.94
C GLU A 72 9.87 19.21 12.60
N PHE A 73 9.09 18.98 11.52
CA PHE A 73 9.65 18.78 10.17
C PHE A 73 10.49 19.95 9.66
N ASN A 74 10.21 21.17 10.15
CA ASN A 74 10.89 22.41 9.78
C ASN A 74 12.03 22.81 10.71
N GLU A 75 12.24 22.08 11.80
CA GLU A 75 13.46 22.25 12.60
C GLU A 75 14.61 21.63 11.81
N THR A 76 15.23 22.45 10.95
CA THR A 76 16.54 22.14 10.41
C THR A 76 17.43 21.78 11.59
N THR A 77 17.93 20.55 11.59
CA THR A 77 18.97 20.12 12.52
C THR A 77 20.11 21.13 12.41
N GLY A 78 20.19 22.02 13.40
CA GLY A 78 21.09 23.15 13.38
C GLY A 78 22.53 22.68 13.22
N ASP A 79 23.22 23.24 12.23
CA ASP A 79 24.66 23.48 12.17
C ASP A 79 25.62 22.37 12.66
N SER A 80 25.26 21.10 12.54
CA SER A 80 26.21 20.00 12.63
C SER A 80 26.78 19.74 11.23
N GLY A 81 27.89 20.41 10.94
CA GLY A 81 28.49 20.49 9.60
C GLY A 81 28.59 19.18 8.84
N ARG A 82 28.26 19.22 7.55
CA ARG A 82 28.65 18.34 6.42
C ARG A 82 28.59 16.81 6.55
N ASN A 83 28.26 16.22 7.70
CA ASN A 83 27.91 14.81 7.85
C ASN A 83 26.43 14.74 8.26
N SER A 84 25.56 14.73 7.24
CA SER A 84 24.12 14.55 7.37
C SER A 84 23.82 13.23 8.09
N ASN A 85 23.53 13.29 9.39
CA ASN A 85 22.96 12.14 10.08
C ASN A 85 21.55 11.94 9.55
N SER A 86 21.36 10.99 8.63
CA SER A 86 20.05 10.45 8.25
C SER A 86 19.23 10.19 9.52
N PRO A 87 17.91 10.40 9.55
CA PRO A 87 17.09 10.13 10.74
C PRO A 87 17.19 8.68 11.21
N GLY A 88 16.93 8.43 12.50
CA GLY A 88 16.92 7.05 13.01
C GLY A 88 15.68 6.31 12.50
N GLN A 89 15.73 4.99 12.50
CA GLN A 89 14.62 4.16 12.00
C GLN A 89 13.92 3.42 13.13
N THR A 90 12.63 3.17 12.97
CA THR A 90 11.82 2.35 13.87
C THR A 90 10.85 1.52 13.04
N GLN A 91 10.63 0.26 13.43
CA GLN A 91 9.71 -0.63 12.72
C GLN A 91 8.33 -0.54 13.35
N PHE A 92 7.30 -0.31 12.54
CA PHE A 92 5.91 -0.27 12.99
C PHE A 92 5.11 -1.39 12.33
N LEU A 93 4.39 -2.17 13.12
CA LEU A 93 3.50 -3.24 12.66
C LEU A 93 2.05 -2.90 13.00
N CYS A 94 1.15 -3.15 12.06
CA CYS A 94 -0.29 -2.97 12.22
C CYS A 94 -0.86 -4.14 13.04
N GLN A 95 -1.25 -3.86 14.28
CA GLN A 95 -1.94 -4.81 15.13
C GLN A 95 -3.37 -5.06 14.64
N ASN A 96 -4.01 -4.04 14.07
CA ASN A 96 -5.39 -4.12 13.59
C ASN A 96 -5.68 -3.06 12.51
N ARG A 97 -6.95 -2.98 12.10
CA ARG A 97 -7.39 -2.03 11.06
C ARG A 97 -7.22 -0.56 11.46
N LEU A 98 -7.35 -0.20 12.74
CA LEU A 98 -7.08 1.15 13.22
C LEU A 98 -5.59 1.49 13.07
N GLY A 99 -4.71 0.55 13.44
CA GLY A 99 -3.27 0.67 13.20
C GLY A 99 -2.94 0.88 11.72
N TYR A 100 -3.55 0.09 10.84
CA TYR A 100 -3.38 0.24 9.39
C TYR A 100 -3.77 1.64 8.90
N TYR A 101 -4.89 2.20 9.36
CA TYR A 101 -5.29 3.56 9.01
C TYR A 101 -4.32 4.60 9.57
N ASN A 102 -3.94 4.48 10.84
CA ASN A 102 -3.00 5.39 11.49
C ASN A 102 -1.63 5.39 10.80
N LEU A 103 -1.09 4.21 10.48
CA LEU A 103 0.18 4.07 9.78
C LEU A 103 0.10 4.65 8.36
N GLY A 104 -0.96 4.33 7.62
CA GLY A 104 -1.18 4.90 6.28
C GLY A 104 -1.28 6.42 6.29
N TYR A 105 -1.94 7.00 7.30
CA TYR A 105 -2.01 8.45 7.50
C TYR A 105 -0.63 9.06 7.79
N MET A 106 0.12 8.53 8.75
CA MET A 106 1.45 9.02 9.11
C MET A 106 2.45 8.90 7.96
N VAL A 107 2.44 7.77 7.24
CA VAL A 107 3.28 7.56 6.05
C VAL A 107 2.92 8.56 4.96
N SER A 108 1.63 8.78 4.70
CA SER A 108 1.19 9.76 3.70
C SER A 108 1.70 11.17 4.06
N LEU A 109 1.54 11.56 5.33
CA LEU A 109 2.00 12.85 5.84
C LEU A 109 3.53 13.01 5.78
N SER A 110 4.28 11.92 6.01
CA SER A 110 5.75 11.91 5.89
C SER A 110 6.24 12.27 4.49
N TYR A 111 5.47 11.93 3.44
CA TYR A 111 5.79 12.27 2.05
C TYR A 111 5.34 13.68 1.64
N THR A 112 4.23 14.18 2.17
CA THR A 112 3.66 15.49 1.80
C THR A 112 4.26 16.63 2.60
N GLU A 113 4.49 16.42 3.89
CA GLU A 113 4.91 17.47 4.84
C GLU A 113 6.17 17.09 5.63
N GLY A 114 6.43 15.80 5.82
CA GLY A 114 7.47 15.30 6.73
C GLY A 114 8.84 15.01 6.14
N LYS A 115 9.20 15.62 5.00
CA LYS A 115 10.49 15.34 4.35
C LYS A 115 11.63 16.12 5.01
N VAL A 116 12.56 15.40 5.63
CA VAL A 116 13.82 15.95 6.15
C VAL A 116 14.96 15.52 5.22
N ASN A 117 15.62 16.48 4.58
CA ASN A 117 16.68 16.22 3.58
C ASN A 117 16.25 15.24 2.46
N GLY A 118 14.98 15.29 2.06
CA GLY A 118 14.41 14.41 1.05
C GLY A 118 13.97 13.03 1.57
N VAL A 119 14.24 12.70 2.83
CA VAL A 119 13.80 11.46 3.48
C VAL A 119 12.43 11.68 4.14
N PRO A 120 11.39 10.90 3.79
CA PRO A 120 10.08 10.98 4.44
C PRO A 120 10.20 10.49 5.90
N CYS A 121 9.83 11.33 6.86
CA CYS A 121 9.96 11.06 8.28
C CYS A 121 8.62 11.19 9.01
N ILE A 122 8.45 10.37 10.05
CA ILE A 122 7.37 10.49 11.03
C ILE A 122 7.96 11.15 12.27
N ASN A 123 7.31 12.16 12.85
CA ASN A 123 7.79 12.76 14.09
C ASN A 123 7.09 12.19 15.33
N HIS A 124 7.69 12.42 16.50
CA HIS A 124 7.16 11.96 17.79
C HIS A 124 5.72 12.44 18.07
N HIS A 125 5.38 13.67 17.69
CA HIS A 125 4.02 14.20 17.87
C HIS A 125 2.95 13.42 17.10
N LEU A 126 3.26 12.98 15.89
CA LEU A 126 2.36 12.12 15.12
C LEU A 126 2.21 10.75 15.78
N LEU A 127 3.32 10.17 16.25
CA LEU A 127 3.31 8.89 16.96
C LEU A 127 2.48 8.97 18.24
N GLU A 128 2.60 10.04 19.04
CA GLU A 128 1.78 10.25 20.24
C GLU A 128 0.28 10.29 19.95
N LYS A 129 -0.12 10.84 18.79
CA LYS A 129 -1.52 10.94 18.38
C LYS A 129 -2.07 9.69 17.68
N HIS A 130 -1.21 8.95 17.00
CA HIS A 130 -1.60 7.89 16.06
C HIS A 130 -0.94 6.53 16.36
N SER A 131 -0.41 6.30 17.58
CA SER A 131 0.17 5.01 17.96
C SER A 131 -0.86 3.90 18.21
N GLU A 132 -2.14 4.23 18.36
CA GLU A 132 -3.18 3.21 18.64
C GLU A 132 -3.27 2.19 17.50
N GLY A 133 -3.35 0.91 17.86
CA GLY A 133 -3.37 -0.21 16.91
C GLY A 133 -2.02 -0.54 16.27
N LEU A 134 -0.91 0.07 16.70
CA LEU A 134 0.44 -0.23 16.24
C LEU A 134 1.29 -0.96 17.30
N ILE A 135 2.23 -1.78 16.83
CA ILE A 135 3.33 -2.35 17.60
C ILE A 135 4.63 -1.74 17.06
N ALA A 136 5.54 -1.32 17.93
CA ALA A 136 6.83 -0.75 17.55
C ALA A 136 7.99 -1.69 17.94
N LEU A 137 8.94 -1.89 17.03
CA LEU A 137 10.20 -2.57 17.28
C LEU A 137 11.35 -1.56 17.15
N SER A 138 12.33 -1.63 18.04
CA SER A 138 13.38 -0.60 18.15
C SER A 138 14.30 -0.44 16.94
N GLY A 139 14.20 -1.31 15.93
CA GLY A 139 14.95 -1.23 14.68
C GLY A 139 16.27 -2.00 14.68
N GLY A 140 16.86 -2.12 13.50
CA GLY A 140 18.18 -2.70 13.28
C GLY A 140 19.31 -1.71 13.55
N MET A 141 20.45 -1.81 12.85
CA MET A 141 21.62 -0.94 13.09
C MET A 141 21.31 0.57 13.04
N ASN A 142 20.36 0.98 12.19
CA ASN A 142 19.91 2.37 12.07
C ASN A 142 18.78 2.74 13.07
N GLY A 143 18.43 1.83 13.97
CA GLY A 143 17.45 2.02 15.03
C GLY A 143 17.72 3.28 15.84
N GLU A 144 16.70 4.06 16.20
CA GLU A 144 16.87 5.32 16.94
C GLU A 144 17.71 5.14 18.22
N ILE A 145 17.37 4.15 19.04
CA ILE A 145 18.12 3.84 20.27
C ILE A 145 19.50 3.23 19.98
N ASN A 146 19.63 2.49 18.88
CA ASN A 146 20.87 1.80 18.51
C ASN A 146 21.95 2.79 18.10
N ARG A 147 21.56 3.86 17.38
CA ARG A 147 22.48 4.93 16.99
C ARG A 147 23.05 5.68 18.19
N TYR A 148 22.27 5.88 19.26
CA TYR A 148 22.78 6.45 20.50
C TYR A 148 23.79 5.52 21.18
N PHE A 149 23.52 4.21 21.26
CA PHE A 149 24.49 3.25 21.80
C PHE A 149 25.79 3.21 21.00
N LEU A 150 25.70 3.19 19.67
CA LEU A 150 26.87 3.21 18.77
C LEU A 150 27.67 4.52 18.87
N ALA A 151 27.01 5.63 19.19
CA ALA A 151 27.64 6.93 19.44
C ALA A 151 28.17 7.10 20.89
N GLY A 152 28.07 6.07 21.75
CA GLY A 152 28.52 6.15 23.14
C GLY A 152 27.61 7.03 24.03
N ARG A 153 26.34 7.16 23.69
CA ARG A 153 25.33 7.99 24.38
C ARG A 153 24.20 7.14 25.01
N PRO A 154 24.49 6.27 26.00
CA PRO A 154 23.51 5.31 26.53
C PRO A 154 22.33 5.98 27.26
N GLU A 155 22.52 7.14 27.89
CA GLU A 155 21.44 7.86 28.57
C GLU A 155 20.38 8.40 27.59
N ASP A 156 20.81 8.82 26.39
CA ASP A 156 19.89 9.24 25.34
C ASP A 156 19.11 8.06 24.77
N ALA A 157 19.78 6.91 24.56
CA ALA A 157 19.11 5.66 24.19
C ALA A 157 18.05 5.28 25.24
N ARG A 158 18.38 5.44 26.53
CA ARG A 158 17.46 5.20 27.65
C ARG A 158 16.25 6.13 27.64
N ARG A 159 16.46 7.42 27.41
CA ARG A 159 15.38 8.42 27.29
C ARG A 159 14.42 8.07 26.16
N VAL A 160 14.95 7.73 24.98
CA VAL A 160 14.12 7.42 23.79
C VAL A 160 13.38 6.10 23.96
N ALA A 161 14.03 5.05 24.46
CA ALA A 161 13.36 3.77 24.74
C ALA A 161 12.23 3.93 25.78
N LEU A 162 12.44 4.77 26.80
CA LEU A 162 11.43 5.08 27.80
C LEU A 162 10.21 5.78 27.17
N TRP A 163 10.44 6.76 26.31
CA TRP A 163 9.37 7.44 25.57
C TRP A 163 8.57 6.46 24.71
N TYR A 164 9.24 5.60 23.93
CA TYR A 164 8.56 4.57 23.13
C TYR A 164 7.74 3.60 23.98
N ARG A 165 8.29 3.15 25.11
CA ARG A 165 7.57 2.28 26.05
C ARG A 165 6.27 2.93 26.54
N ASP A 166 6.32 4.22 26.85
CA ASP A 166 5.18 4.95 27.39
C ASP A 166 4.13 5.25 26.30
N VAL A 167 4.56 5.61 25.08
CA VAL A 167 3.66 5.89 23.93
C VAL A 167 2.97 4.63 23.40
N PHE A 168 3.68 3.51 23.35
CA PHE A 168 3.14 2.25 22.83
C PHE A 168 2.58 1.33 23.92
N ALA A 169 2.78 1.67 25.20
CA ALA A 169 2.14 1.07 26.38
C ALA A 169 2.00 -0.46 26.32
N GLY A 170 3.14 -1.17 26.36
CA GLY A 170 3.17 -2.64 26.26
C GLY A 170 3.20 -3.20 24.84
N ARG A 171 3.20 -2.33 23.81
CA ARG A 171 3.35 -2.68 22.39
C ARG A 171 4.69 -2.20 21.80
N TYR A 172 5.70 -2.02 22.65
CA TYR A 172 7.07 -1.70 22.23
C TYR A 172 8.02 -2.84 22.58
N TYR A 173 8.87 -3.24 21.65
CA TYR A 173 9.83 -4.32 21.81
C TYR A 173 11.25 -3.86 21.44
N ILE A 174 12.24 -4.28 22.22
CA ILE A 174 13.64 -4.10 21.89
C ILE A 174 14.07 -5.20 20.93
N GLU A 175 14.48 -4.79 19.74
CA GLU A 175 14.83 -5.66 18.63
C GLU A 175 16.29 -6.11 18.72
N LEU A 176 16.50 -7.42 18.72
CA LEU A 176 17.81 -8.06 18.66
C LEU A 176 18.01 -8.69 17.29
N GLN A 177 19.23 -8.55 16.75
CA GLN A 177 19.59 -9.06 15.43
C GLN A 177 20.96 -9.71 15.47
N ASN A 178 21.14 -10.77 14.67
CA ASN A 178 22.44 -11.36 14.39
C ASN A 178 22.55 -11.67 12.89
N THR A 179 22.97 -10.66 12.13
CA THR A 179 23.06 -10.66 10.66
C THR A 179 24.50 -10.81 10.16
N GLY A 180 25.42 -11.17 11.05
CA GLY A 180 26.85 -11.33 10.77
C GLY A 180 27.66 -10.04 10.89
N LEU A 181 27.08 -8.98 11.48
CA LEU A 181 27.80 -7.72 11.76
C LEU A 181 28.50 -7.80 13.12
N PRO A 182 29.82 -7.58 13.21
CA PRO A 182 30.55 -7.63 14.49
C PRO A 182 30.01 -6.68 15.56
N GLU A 183 29.52 -5.51 15.15
CA GLU A 183 28.97 -4.47 16.01
C GLU A 183 27.73 -4.94 16.78
N GLN A 184 26.95 -5.86 16.20
CA GLN A 184 25.73 -6.38 16.82
C GLN A 184 26.02 -7.15 18.11
N LEU A 185 27.19 -7.78 18.24
CA LEU A 185 27.53 -8.52 19.46
C LEU A 185 27.59 -7.60 20.69
N GLY A 186 28.21 -6.43 20.54
CA GLY A 186 28.29 -5.41 21.59
C GLY A 186 26.96 -4.69 21.79
N LEU A 187 26.27 -4.38 20.70
CA LEU A 187 24.98 -3.69 20.72
C LEU A 187 23.89 -4.54 21.40
N ASN A 188 23.76 -5.83 21.06
CA ASN A 188 22.78 -6.74 21.65
C ASN A 188 22.91 -6.83 23.17
N LYS A 189 24.13 -6.81 23.72
CA LYS A 189 24.34 -6.81 25.18
C LYS A 189 23.76 -5.55 25.84
N GLN A 190 23.93 -4.39 25.21
CA GLN A 190 23.36 -3.12 25.69
C GLN A 190 21.84 -3.13 25.57
N LEU A 191 21.31 -3.65 24.47
CA LEU A 191 19.87 -3.77 24.22
C LEU A 191 19.16 -4.72 25.21
N ILE A 192 19.78 -5.87 25.51
CA ILE A 192 19.27 -6.79 26.54
C ILE A 192 19.23 -6.09 27.91
N ARG A 193 20.29 -5.35 28.24
CA ARG A 193 20.38 -4.64 29.52
C ARG A 193 19.28 -3.59 29.67
N ILE A 194 19.10 -2.71 28.67
CA ILE A 194 18.06 -1.67 28.72
C ILE A 194 16.65 -2.26 28.68
N GLY A 195 16.43 -3.34 27.92
CA GLY A 195 15.16 -4.07 27.92
C GLY A 195 14.78 -4.56 29.32
N HIS A 196 15.74 -5.17 30.03
CA HIS A 196 15.55 -5.59 31.42
C HIS A 196 15.34 -4.41 32.39
N GLU A 197 16.17 -3.36 32.30
CA GLU A 197 16.08 -2.20 33.19
C GLU A 197 14.76 -1.42 33.06
N LEU A 198 14.21 -1.33 31.85
CA LEU A 198 12.99 -0.58 31.56
C LEU A 198 11.71 -1.45 31.55
N GLY A 199 11.86 -2.78 31.65
CA GLY A 199 10.77 -3.73 31.55
C GLY A 199 10.18 -3.84 30.15
N ILE A 200 11.00 -3.66 29.12
CA ILE A 200 10.59 -3.72 27.71
C ILE A 200 10.94 -5.11 27.16
N PRO A 201 9.97 -5.85 26.58
CA PRO A 201 10.22 -7.19 26.03
C PRO A 201 11.20 -7.16 24.85
N LEU A 202 11.91 -8.26 24.66
CA LEU A 202 12.87 -8.44 23.56
C LEU A 202 12.19 -9.13 22.37
N VAL A 203 12.62 -8.86 21.13
CA VAL A 203 12.14 -9.55 19.94
C VAL A 203 13.30 -9.85 18.99
N ALA A 204 13.29 -11.02 18.37
CA ALA A 204 14.28 -11.45 17.41
C ALA A 204 13.83 -11.14 15.99
N THR A 205 14.72 -10.59 15.17
CA THR A 205 14.48 -10.38 13.74
C THR A 205 15.78 -10.61 12.95
N ASN A 206 15.70 -10.51 11.61
CA ASN A 206 16.85 -10.73 10.74
C ASN A 206 17.05 -9.68 9.65
N ASP A 207 16.27 -8.59 9.65
CA ASP A 207 16.42 -7.48 8.69
C ASP A 207 16.51 -7.97 7.24
N CYS A 208 15.56 -8.81 6.83
CA CYS A 208 15.68 -9.58 5.59
C CYS A 208 15.57 -8.69 4.36
N HIS A 209 16.58 -8.72 3.47
CA HIS A 209 16.60 -7.96 2.22
C HIS A 209 16.63 -8.85 0.97
N TYR A 210 16.90 -10.15 1.14
CA TYR A 210 16.99 -11.15 0.07
C TYR A 210 16.54 -12.53 0.58
N LEU A 211 16.34 -13.51 -0.31
CA LEU A 211 15.77 -14.81 0.06
C LEU A 211 16.83 -15.84 0.46
N THR A 212 17.98 -15.87 -0.22
CA THR A 212 19.01 -16.90 0.03
C THR A 212 20.40 -16.31 0.25
N PRO A 213 21.32 -17.01 0.94
CA PRO A 213 22.67 -16.50 1.22
C PRO A 213 23.45 -16.07 -0.04
N GLU A 214 23.21 -16.74 -1.16
CA GLU A 214 23.89 -16.49 -2.45
C GLU A 214 23.51 -15.14 -3.06
N GLU A 215 22.37 -14.56 -2.67
CA GLU A 215 21.88 -13.28 -3.18
C GLU A 215 22.51 -12.06 -2.47
N ALA A 216 23.34 -12.28 -1.45
CA ALA A 216 23.94 -11.22 -0.66
C ALA A 216 24.77 -10.23 -1.51
N GLU A 217 25.52 -10.72 -2.50
CA GLU A 217 26.30 -9.86 -3.41
C GLU A 217 25.40 -9.05 -4.34
N ALA A 218 24.34 -9.67 -4.86
CA ALA A 218 23.38 -8.99 -5.72
C ALA A 218 22.65 -7.86 -4.98
N GLN A 219 22.25 -8.09 -3.72
CA GLN A 219 21.64 -7.07 -2.89
C GLN A 219 22.61 -5.95 -2.54
N TYR A 220 23.89 -6.26 -2.27
CA TYR A 220 24.91 -5.25 -2.06
C TYR A 220 25.08 -4.34 -3.29
N ILE A 221 25.11 -4.90 -4.50
CA ILE A 221 25.16 -4.12 -5.74
C ILE A 221 23.91 -3.23 -5.89
N LEU A 222 22.72 -3.76 -5.59
CA LEU A 222 21.47 -2.99 -5.61
C LEU A 222 21.54 -1.79 -4.67
N TRP A 223 22.04 -1.98 -3.45
CA TRP A 223 22.24 -0.91 -2.47
C TRP A 223 23.23 0.16 -2.97
N LEU A 224 24.34 -0.25 -3.60
CA LEU A 224 25.28 0.69 -4.21
C LEU A 224 24.65 1.52 -5.33
N MET A 225 23.72 0.95 -6.11
CA MET A 225 22.95 1.71 -7.10
C MET A 225 22.11 2.80 -6.43
N GLY A 226 21.50 2.51 -5.27
CA GLY A 226 20.82 3.50 -4.43
C GLY A 226 21.72 4.64 -3.97
N LEU A 227 22.98 4.31 -3.64
CA LEU A 227 24.01 5.29 -3.28
C LEU A 227 24.63 6.01 -4.49
N GLN A 228 24.27 5.63 -5.72
CA GLN A 228 24.92 6.08 -6.95
C GLN A 228 26.44 5.88 -6.95
N ARG A 229 26.90 4.74 -6.39
CA ARG A 229 28.31 4.35 -6.30
C ARG A 229 28.60 3.13 -7.15
N ARG A 230 29.87 2.99 -7.55
CA ARG A 230 30.38 1.78 -8.23
C ARG A 230 31.22 0.97 -7.25
N VAL A 231 31.23 -0.35 -7.44
CA VAL A 231 32.11 -1.27 -6.70
C VAL A 231 33.60 -0.96 -6.84
N THR A 232 33.99 -0.18 -7.86
CA THR A 232 35.38 0.22 -8.13
C THR A 232 35.76 1.58 -7.54
N ASP A 233 34.84 2.29 -6.91
CA ASP A 233 35.14 3.59 -6.31
C ASP A 233 36.02 3.42 -5.05
N ALA A 234 37.00 4.30 -4.84
CA ALA A 234 38.01 4.14 -3.79
C ALA A 234 37.46 4.16 -2.36
N GLU A 235 36.32 4.82 -2.14
CA GLU A 235 35.65 4.96 -0.83
C GLU A 235 34.27 4.28 -0.82
N VAL A 236 34.08 3.24 -1.64
CA VAL A 236 32.82 2.47 -1.63
C VAL A 236 32.69 1.72 -0.29
N PRO A 237 31.54 1.81 0.39
CA PRO A 237 31.32 0.99 1.59
C PRO A 237 31.41 -0.49 1.22
N LEU A 238 32.27 -1.25 1.91
CA LEU A 238 32.39 -2.68 1.68
C LEU A 238 31.12 -3.41 2.11
N GLN A 239 30.82 -4.53 1.44
CA GLN A 239 29.77 -5.43 1.88
C GLN A 239 30.05 -5.85 3.34
N SER A 240 29.15 -5.48 4.24
CA SER A 240 29.23 -5.77 5.67
C SER A 240 28.02 -6.61 6.07
N GLY A 241 28.28 -7.77 6.64
CA GLY A 241 27.24 -8.77 6.94
C GLY A 241 26.63 -9.39 5.68
N ASN A 242 26.48 -10.71 5.66
CA ASN A 242 25.90 -11.47 4.54
C ASN A 242 24.77 -12.41 4.98
N GLN A 243 24.21 -12.18 6.17
CA GLN A 243 23.18 -13.04 6.75
C GLN A 243 21.81 -12.37 6.85
N ARG A 244 21.53 -11.39 5.99
CA ARG A 244 20.24 -10.67 5.86
C ARG A 244 19.29 -11.36 4.86
N TYR A 245 19.40 -12.68 4.73
CA TYR A 245 18.49 -13.49 3.93
C TYR A 245 17.31 -14.02 4.77
N LEU A 246 16.31 -14.61 4.12
CA LEU A 246 15.21 -15.31 4.78
C LEU A 246 15.68 -16.62 5.45
N LYS A 247 16.25 -16.52 6.65
CA LYS A 247 16.67 -17.66 7.48
C LYS A 247 15.49 -18.59 7.82
N SER A 248 15.74 -19.89 7.91
CA SER A 248 14.80 -20.85 8.51
C SER A 248 14.71 -20.66 10.02
N ALA A 249 13.74 -21.31 10.66
CA ALA A 249 13.60 -21.28 12.12
C ALA A 249 14.85 -21.87 12.83
N GLU A 250 15.46 -22.92 12.27
CA GLU A 250 16.68 -23.55 12.80
C GLU A 250 17.90 -22.64 12.67
N GLU A 251 18.01 -21.94 11.53
CA GLU A 251 19.08 -20.94 11.33
C GLU A 251 18.93 -19.77 12.30
N MET A 252 17.71 -19.30 12.55
CA MET A 252 17.43 -18.28 13.55
C MET A 252 17.74 -18.75 14.96
N LEU A 253 17.35 -19.98 15.32
CA LEU A 253 17.69 -20.58 16.62
C LEU A 253 19.20 -20.65 16.81
N SER A 254 19.93 -21.06 15.78
CA SER A 254 21.39 -21.13 15.80
C SER A 254 22.03 -19.75 15.94
N ALA A 255 21.52 -18.74 15.22
CA ALA A 255 21.99 -17.36 15.31
C ALA A 255 21.73 -16.71 16.68
N PHE A 256 20.75 -17.22 17.43
CA PHE A 256 20.37 -16.73 18.76
C PHE A 256 20.85 -17.63 19.90
N ALA A 257 21.76 -18.58 19.66
CA ALA A 257 22.24 -19.52 20.69
C ALA A 257 22.83 -18.84 21.94
N GLU A 258 23.46 -17.67 21.78
CA GLU A 258 24.06 -16.87 22.86
C GLU A 258 23.20 -15.66 23.26
N LEU A 259 21.97 -15.57 22.73
CA LEU A 259 21.01 -14.49 22.99
C LEU A 259 19.78 -15.04 23.73
N PRO A 260 18.98 -14.18 24.40
CA PRO A 260 17.79 -14.64 25.10
C PRO A 260 16.76 -15.27 24.14
N LEU A 261 16.48 -16.57 24.32
CA LEU A 261 15.55 -17.32 23.47
C LEU A 261 14.12 -16.76 23.47
N ILE A 262 13.71 -16.08 24.55
CA ILE A 262 12.42 -15.38 24.64
C ILE A 262 12.22 -14.36 23.50
N ALA A 263 13.30 -13.81 22.93
CA ALA A 263 13.21 -12.92 21.78
C ALA A 263 12.64 -13.62 20.54
N LEU A 264 12.95 -14.90 20.33
CA LEU A 264 12.38 -15.71 19.25
C LEU A 264 10.90 -16.02 19.53
N GLU A 265 10.57 -16.39 20.76
CA GLU A 265 9.19 -16.72 21.15
C GLU A 265 8.24 -15.51 21.00
N ASN A 266 8.71 -14.32 21.36
CA ASN A 266 7.94 -13.08 21.22
C ASN A 266 7.57 -12.77 19.76
N THR A 267 8.27 -13.34 18.76
CA THR A 267 7.88 -13.14 17.35
C THR A 267 6.50 -13.73 17.04
N SER A 268 6.20 -14.92 17.56
CA SER A 268 4.89 -15.54 17.39
C SER A 268 3.82 -14.84 18.22
N ILE A 269 4.15 -14.35 19.42
CA ILE A 269 3.22 -13.56 20.24
C ILE A 269 2.78 -12.29 19.50
N ILE A 270 3.73 -11.57 18.89
CA ILE A 270 3.42 -10.39 18.07
C ILE A 270 2.59 -10.80 16.85
N ALA A 271 2.95 -11.89 16.18
CA ALA A 271 2.21 -12.39 15.01
C ALA A 271 0.76 -12.75 15.37
N GLU A 272 0.50 -13.32 16.55
CA GLU A 272 -0.84 -13.61 17.06
C GLU A 272 -1.64 -12.34 17.37
N GLN A 273 -0.97 -11.30 17.90
CA GLN A 273 -1.59 -10.00 18.22
C GLN A 273 -2.04 -9.22 16.98
N CYS A 274 -1.41 -9.44 15.82
CA CYS A 274 -1.73 -8.73 14.58
C CYS A 274 -2.89 -9.39 13.84
N GLU A 275 -4.04 -8.73 13.75
CA GLU A 275 -5.19 -9.20 12.96
C GLU A 275 -5.73 -8.07 12.07
N LEU A 276 -5.44 -8.16 10.78
CA LEU A 276 -5.87 -7.20 9.78
C LEU A 276 -6.76 -7.90 8.74
N SER A 277 -7.95 -7.33 8.51
CA SER A 277 -8.78 -7.67 7.37
C SER A 277 -8.89 -6.48 6.43
N LEU A 278 -8.31 -6.64 5.24
CA LEU A 278 -8.47 -5.73 4.09
C LEU A 278 -9.63 -6.16 3.18
N GLU A 279 -10.36 -7.22 3.53
CA GLU A 279 -11.52 -7.66 2.75
C GLU A 279 -12.56 -6.55 2.74
N ASN A 280 -12.80 -6.00 1.56
CA ASN A 280 -13.78 -4.95 1.36
C ASN A 280 -14.43 -5.15 0.00
N ASN A 281 -15.51 -5.93 -0.02
CA ASN A 281 -16.34 -6.11 -1.21
C ASN A 281 -17.19 -4.86 -1.53
N LYS A 282 -17.00 -3.76 -0.78
CA LYS A 282 -17.71 -2.52 -0.98
C LYS A 282 -16.93 -1.65 -1.97
N ILE A 283 -17.61 -1.28 -3.04
CA ILE A 283 -17.16 -0.23 -3.95
C ILE A 283 -17.46 1.13 -3.30
N PHE A 284 -16.46 2.01 -3.25
CA PHE A 284 -16.62 3.37 -2.74
C PHE A 284 -16.76 4.34 -3.90
N LEU A 285 -18.01 4.60 -4.31
CA LEU A 285 -18.30 5.64 -5.30
C LEU A 285 -18.49 7.00 -4.61
N PRO A 286 -18.03 8.11 -5.22
CA PRO A 286 -18.37 9.46 -4.78
C PRO A 286 -19.89 9.67 -4.75
N GLN A 287 -20.36 10.51 -3.83
CA GLN A 287 -21.77 10.90 -3.79
C GLN A 287 -22.05 12.01 -4.81
N ILE A 288 -23.14 11.85 -5.57
CA ILE A 288 -23.63 12.86 -6.50
C ILE A 288 -24.69 13.69 -5.82
N SER A 289 -24.62 15.01 -6.01
CA SER A 289 -25.68 15.92 -5.57
C SER A 289 -26.88 15.79 -6.49
N THR A 290 -28.03 15.36 -5.96
CA THR A 290 -29.33 15.40 -6.64
C THR A 290 -30.19 16.52 -6.05
N ARG A 291 -31.28 16.89 -6.74
CA ARG A 291 -32.29 17.79 -6.16
C ARG A 291 -33.00 17.11 -4.99
N GLU A 292 -33.57 17.89 -4.06
CA GLU A 292 -34.23 17.36 -2.86
C GLU A 292 -35.33 16.31 -3.15
N ASP A 293 -35.96 16.40 -4.32
CA ASP A 293 -37.03 15.53 -4.80
C ASP A 293 -36.58 14.44 -5.79
N GLU A 294 -35.27 14.31 -6.04
CA GLU A 294 -34.71 13.42 -7.07
C GLU A 294 -33.77 12.37 -6.48
N THR A 295 -33.94 11.11 -6.90
CA THR A 295 -33.00 10.02 -6.60
C THR A 295 -31.94 9.88 -7.70
N VAL A 296 -30.78 9.28 -7.40
CA VAL A 296 -29.73 8.98 -8.40
C VAL A 296 -30.30 8.12 -9.53
N ASP A 297 -31.18 7.16 -9.20
CA ASP A 297 -31.83 6.25 -10.15
C ASP A 297 -32.77 7.01 -11.08
N SER A 298 -33.65 7.85 -10.53
CA SER A 298 -34.58 8.67 -11.33
C SER A 298 -33.83 9.65 -12.23
N LYS A 299 -32.75 10.25 -11.70
CA LYS A 299 -31.87 11.14 -12.46
C LYS A 299 -31.25 10.43 -13.67
N LEU A 300 -30.71 9.24 -13.47
CA LEU A 300 -30.13 8.44 -14.55
C LEU A 300 -31.16 8.16 -15.63
N ARG A 301 -32.37 7.72 -15.27
CA ARG A 301 -33.43 7.41 -16.23
C ARG A 301 -33.81 8.64 -17.05
N ASP A 302 -33.98 9.79 -16.40
CA ASP A 302 -34.37 11.03 -17.06
C ASP A 302 -33.28 11.55 -18.00
N ASP A 303 -32.02 11.56 -17.56
CA ASP A 303 -30.90 12.05 -18.36
C ASP A 303 -30.61 11.13 -19.54
N ALA A 304 -30.68 9.81 -19.36
CA ALA A 304 -30.50 8.83 -20.43
C ALA A 304 -31.64 8.91 -21.45
N LYS A 305 -32.90 9.06 -21.01
CA LYS A 305 -34.04 9.23 -21.91
C LYS A 305 -33.90 10.52 -22.74
N LYS A 306 -33.64 11.66 -22.10
CA LYS A 306 -33.42 12.95 -22.81
C LYS A 306 -32.23 12.88 -23.77
N GLY A 307 -31.18 12.15 -23.39
CA GLY A 307 -30.01 11.91 -24.23
C GLY A 307 -30.33 11.09 -25.47
N LEU A 308 -31.06 9.98 -25.31
CA LEU A 308 -31.46 9.11 -26.41
C LEU A 308 -32.36 9.84 -27.42
N GLU A 309 -33.33 10.63 -26.95
CA GLU A 309 -34.21 11.42 -27.85
C GLU A 309 -33.40 12.34 -28.78
N LYS A 310 -32.31 12.95 -28.27
CA LYS A 310 -31.43 13.81 -29.10
C LYS A 310 -30.60 13.02 -30.11
N ARG A 311 -30.16 11.82 -29.75
CA ARG A 311 -29.34 10.96 -30.62
C ARG A 311 -30.20 10.31 -31.71
N ILE A 312 -31.36 9.78 -31.34
CA ILE A 312 -32.17 8.93 -32.22
C ILE A 312 -32.76 9.70 -33.41
N ALA A 313 -33.12 10.97 -33.21
CA ALA A 313 -33.53 11.85 -34.30
C ALA A 313 -32.43 11.99 -35.35
N LYS A 314 -31.17 12.16 -34.93
CA LYS A 314 -30.01 12.24 -35.82
C LYS A 314 -29.69 10.91 -36.49
N LEU A 315 -29.85 9.78 -35.78
CA LEU A 315 -29.61 8.45 -36.34
C LEU A 315 -30.65 8.12 -37.43
N PHE A 316 -31.92 8.49 -37.23
CA PHE A 316 -32.97 8.28 -38.23
C PHE A 316 -32.67 9.07 -39.52
N GLU A 317 -32.20 10.31 -39.41
CA GLU A 317 -31.73 11.11 -40.55
C GLU A 317 -30.47 10.50 -41.20
N LEU A 318 -29.52 10.01 -40.41
CA LEU A 318 -28.24 9.48 -40.90
C LEU A 318 -28.38 8.13 -41.61
N TYR A 319 -29.26 7.25 -41.11
CA TYR A 319 -29.40 5.89 -41.61
C TYR A 319 -30.51 5.72 -42.64
N GLU A 320 -31.40 6.71 -42.78
CA GLU A 320 -32.50 6.74 -43.75
C GLU A 320 -33.27 5.39 -43.84
N PRO A 321 -33.78 4.85 -42.73
CA PRO A 321 -34.38 3.53 -42.74
C PRO A 321 -35.76 3.52 -43.43
N GLU A 322 -36.11 2.41 -44.09
CA GLU A 322 -37.40 2.24 -44.78
C GLU A 322 -38.60 1.96 -43.84
N VAL A 323 -38.52 2.39 -42.58
CA VAL A 323 -39.56 2.18 -41.56
C VAL A 323 -40.02 3.51 -40.97
N SER A 324 -41.17 3.50 -40.30
CA SER A 324 -41.61 4.69 -39.58
C SER A 324 -40.64 5.04 -38.44
N PHE A 325 -40.59 6.33 -38.04
CA PHE A 325 -39.76 6.76 -36.92
C PHE A 325 -40.06 5.98 -35.63
N GLU A 326 -41.33 5.63 -35.40
CA GLU A 326 -41.72 4.88 -34.21
C GLU A 326 -41.20 3.43 -34.23
N GLU A 327 -41.29 2.76 -35.39
CA GLU A 327 -40.72 1.42 -35.58
C GLU A 327 -39.19 1.43 -35.46
N PHE A 328 -38.53 2.48 -35.96
CA PHE A 328 -37.08 2.65 -35.77
C PHE A 328 -36.72 2.89 -34.30
N ARG A 329 -37.55 3.64 -33.56
CA ARG A 329 -37.32 4.03 -32.16
C ARG A 329 -37.55 2.90 -31.16
N GLN A 330 -38.42 1.94 -31.49
CA GLN A 330 -38.83 0.89 -30.57
C GLN A 330 -37.65 0.03 -30.04
N PRO A 331 -36.74 -0.52 -30.87
CA PRO A 331 -35.62 -1.32 -30.38
C PRO A 331 -34.68 -0.57 -29.42
N TYR A 332 -34.46 0.73 -29.66
CA TYR A 332 -33.65 1.56 -28.77
C TYR A 332 -34.34 1.81 -27.43
N SER A 333 -35.65 2.02 -27.44
CA SER A 333 -36.43 2.24 -26.22
C SER A 333 -36.43 0.99 -25.33
N GLU A 334 -36.59 -0.19 -25.95
CA GLU A 334 -36.54 -1.48 -25.27
C GLU A 334 -35.14 -1.74 -24.68
N ARG A 335 -34.07 -1.53 -25.48
CA ARG A 335 -32.69 -1.67 -25.01
C ARG A 335 -32.36 -0.70 -23.88
N LEU A 336 -32.78 0.56 -23.99
CA LEU A 336 -32.53 1.57 -22.96
C LEU A 336 -33.18 1.18 -21.63
N SER A 337 -34.43 0.72 -21.65
CA SER A 337 -35.12 0.28 -20.43
C SER A 337 -34.40 -0.90 -19.78
N PHE A 338 -34.05 -1.92 -20.56
CA PHE A 338 -33.31 -3.08 -20.07
C PHE A 338 -31.97 -2.70 -19.41
N GLU A 339 -31.16 -1.88 -20.08
CA GLU A 339 -29.88 -1.45 -19.53
C GLU A 339 -30.03 -0.64 -18.25
N LEU A 340 -30.98 0.32 -18.22
CA LEU A 340 -31.26 1.14 -17.04
C LEU A 340 -31.65 0.27 -15.83
N ASP A 341 -32.50 -0.74 -16.06
CA ASP A 341 -32.93 -1.65 -15.00
C ASP A 341 -31.74 -2.45 -14.44
N VAL A 342 -30.86 -2.97 -15.30
CA VAL A 342 -29.66 -3.69 -14.87
C VAL A 342 -28.68 -2.78 -14.11
N ILE A 343 -28.42 -1.57 -14.62
CA ILE A 343 -27.51 -0.61 -13.97
C ILE A 343 -27.98 -0.22 -12.58
N ILE A 344 -29.28 0.05 -12.43
CA ILE A 344 -29.90 0.40 -11.15
C ILE A 344 -29.86 -0.80 -10.20
N GLN A 345 -30.26 -1.99 -10.67
CA GLN A 345 -30.23 -3.22 -9.87
C GLN A 345 -28.82 -3.53 -9.34
N MET A 346 -27.78 -3.28 -10.12
CA MET A 346 -26.39 -3.52 -9.74
C MET A 346 -25.77 -2.39 -8.91
N GLY A 347 -26.49 -1.27 -8.68
CA GLY A 347 -26.03 -0.17 -7.85
C GLY A 347 -24.97 0.73 -8.51
N PHE A 348 -24.94 0.80 -9.84
CA PHE A 348 -24.03 1.65 -10.60
C PHE A 348 -24.60 2.96 -11.21
N PRO A 349 -25.80 3.48 -10.85
CA PRO A 349 -26.31 4.67 -11.52
C PRO A 349 -25.45 5.91 -11.24
N GLY A 350 -24.87 6.00 -10.03
CA GLY A 350 -23.93 7.07 -9.70
C GLY A 350 -22.66 7.03 -10.56
N TYR A 351 -22.11 5.85 -10.84
CA TYR A 351 -20.93 5.74 -11.69
C TYR A 351 -21.17 6.30 -13.09
N PHE A 352 -22.29 5.94 -13.72
CA PHE A 352 -22.66 6.46 -15.05
C PHE A 352 -22.87 7.97 -15.06
N LEU A 353 -23.49 8.52 -14.02
CA LEU A 353 -23.74 9.95 -13.92
C LEU A 353 -22.44 10.75 -13.71
N ILE A 354 -21.54 10.29 -12.84
CA ILE A 354 -20.21 10.90 -12.66
C ILE A 354 -19.46 10.93 -13.98
N VAL A 355 -19.42 9.78 -14.67
CA VAL A 355 -18.74 9.64 -15.96
C VAL A 355 -19.34 10.57 -17.03
N SER A 356 -20.66 10.61 -17.13
CA SER A 356 -21.35 11.52 -18.05
C SER A 356 -21.05 12.98 -17.75
N GLU A 357 -21.00 13.37 -16.47
CA GLU A 357 -20.79 14.76 -16.05
C GLU A 357 -19.42 15.28 -16.47
N PHE A 358 -18.33 14.57 -16.14
CA PHE A 358 -16.99 15.06 -16.49
C PHE A 358 -16.72 14.98 -18.00
N ILE A 359 -17.34 14.04 -18.73
CA ILE A 359 -17.24 14.00 -20.21
C ILE A 359 -17.96 15.19 -20.84
N LYS A 360 -19.18 15.52 -20.37
CA LYS A 360 -19.92 16.70 -20.84
C LYS A 360 -19.14 17.97 -20.53
N TRP A 361 -18.62 18.10 -19.32
CA TRP A 361 -17.79 19.23 -18.93
C TRP A 361 -16.56 19.36 -19.83
N ALA A 362 -15.87 18.27 -20.14
CA ALA A 362 -14.72 18.29 -21.05
C ALA A 362 -15.11 18.81 -22.45
N LYS A 363 -16.19 18.27 -23.04
CA LYS A 363 -16.72 18.70 -24.34
C LYS A 363 -17.12 20.18 -24.34
N ASP A 364 -17.77 20.66 -23.28
CA ASP A 364 -18.19 22.07 -23.14
C ASP A 364 -17.00 23.03 -22.96
N ASN A 365 -15.86 22.55 -22.47
CA ASN A 365 -14.63 23.33 -22.29
C ASN A 365 -13.60 23.12 -23.41
N GLY A 366 -14.00 22.49 -24.53
CA GLY A 366 -13.14 22.30 -25.69
C GLY A 366 -12.05 21.24 -25.50
N ILE A 367 -12.17 20.37 -24.49
CA ILE A 367 -11.28 19.23 -24.28
C ILE A 367 -11.82 18.05 -25.10
N SER A 368 -11.01 17.54 -26.03
CA SER A 368 -11.38 16.39 -26.84
C SER A 368 -11.43 15.13 -25.97
N VAL A 369 -12.48 14.34 -26.16
CA VAL A 369 -12.69 13.05 -25.50
C VAL A 369 -12.71 11.97 -26.57
N GLY A 370 -12.05 10.84 -26.32
CA GLY A 370 -12.11 9.70 -27.22
C GLY A 370 -13.56 9.21 -27.44
N PRO A 371 -13.87 8.53 -28.56
CA PRO A 371 -15.23 8.08 -28.88
C PRO A 371 -15.79 6.98 -27.94
N GLY A 372 -15.01 6.56 -26.94
CA GLY A 372 -15.23 5.40 -26.09
C GLY A 372 -14.39 4.20 -26.53
N ARG A 373 -13.80 3.49 -25.58
CA ARG A 373 -13.06 2.23 -25.80
C ARG A 373 -13.54 1.14 -24.85
N GLY A 374 -13.01 -0.07 -25.03
CA GLY A 374 -13.37 -1.21 -24.20
C GLY A 374 -14.81 -1.67 -24.42
N SER A 375 -15.36 -2.38 -23.43
CA SER A 375 -16.72 -2.91 -23.50
C SER A 375 -17.79 -1.83 -23.30
N GLY A 376 -17.46 -0.67 -22.74
CA GLY A 376 -18.40 0.44 -22.51
C GLY A 376 -19.15 0.92 -23.76
N ALA A 377 -18.55 0.78 -24.95
CA ALA A 377 -19.19 1.07 -26.24
C ALA A 377 -20.45 0.22 -26.52
N GLY A 378 -20.62 -0.92 -25.84
CA GLY A 378 -21.81 -1.77 -25.95
C GLY A 378 -23.04 -1.29 -25.18
N SER A 379 -22.93 -0.20 -24.40
CA SER A 379 -24.06 0.35 -23.64
C SER A 379 -24.75 1.49 -24.38
N LEU A 380 -26.05 1.31 -24.64
CA LEU A 380 -26.91 2.36 -25.15
C LEU A 380 -27.12 3.50 -24.13
N VAL A 381 -27.13 3.18 -22.83
CA VAL A 381 -27.16 4.20 -21.77
C VAL A 381 -25.91 5.08 -21.84
N ALA A 382 -24.73 4.49 -22.06
CA ALA A 382 -23.49 5.26 -22.23
C ALA A 382 -23.54 6.17 -23.46
N TYR A 383 -24.03 5.66 -24.60
CA TYR A 383 -24.21 6.44 -25.82
C TYR A 383 -25.19 7.62 -25.63
N ALA A 384 -26.32 7.36 -24.96
CA ALA A 384 -27.34 8.36 -24.64
C ALA A 384 -26.80 9.46 -23.71
N LEU A 385 -25.96 9.10 -22.75
CA LEU A 385 -25.34 10.01 -21.79
C LEU A 385 -24.10 10.75 -22.35
N LEU A 386 -23.80 10.59 -23.64
CA LEU A 386 -22.63 11.16 -24.33
C LEU A 386 -21.28 10.61 -23.86
N ILE A 387 -21.29 9.51 -23.10
CA ILE A 387 -20.09 8.82 -22.62
C ILE A 387 -19.36 8.18 -23.81
N THR A 388 -20.13 7.56 -24.71
CA THR A 388 -19.63 6.99 -25.97
C THR A 388 -20.29 7.68 -27.14
N ASP A 389 -19.63 7.61 -28.30
CA ASP A 389 -20.11 8.20 -29.56
C ASP A 389 -20.42 7.14 -30.63
N ILE A 390 -20.43 5.86 -30.24
CA ILE A 390 -20.73 4.71 -31.11
C ILE A 390 -22.15 4.20 -30.81
N ASP A 391 -22.97 4.02 -31.86
CA ASP A 391 -24.29 3.39 -31.74
C ASP A 391 -24.16 1.86 -31.56
N PRO A 392 -24.50 1.31 -30.38
CA PRO A 392 -24.33 -0.11 -30.12
C PRO A 392 -25.29 -1.00 -30.91
N LEU A 393 -26.49 -0.53 -31.28
CA LEU A 393 -27.45 -1.36 -32.00
C LEU A 393 -27.01 -1.55 -33.45
N HIS A 394 -26.60 -0.46 -34.12
CA HIS A 394 -26.13 -0.50 -35.50
C HIS A 394 -24.93 -1.46 -35.69
N TYR A 395 -23.99 -1.46 -34.74
CA TYR A 395 -22.78 -2.30 -34.82
C TYR A 395 -22.91 -3.65 -34.09
N GLY A 396 -24.09 -4.00 -33.57
CA GLY A 396 -24.33 -5.29 -32.89
C GLY A 396 -23.52 -5.47 -31.60
N LEU A 397 -23.25 -4.37 -30.88
CA LEU A 397 -22.48 -4.39 -29.64
C LEU A 397 -23.37 -4.83 -28.45
N LEU A 398 -22.82 -5.73 -27.64
CA LEU A 398 -23.54 -6.38 -26.55
C LEU A 398 -23.31 -5.67 -25.22
N PHE A 399 -24.39 -5.31 -24.53
CA PHE A 399 -24.34 -4.66 -23.22
C PHE A 399 -23.81 -5.63 -22.15
N GLU A 400 -24.15 -6.90 -22.25
CA GLU A 400 -23.78 -7.94 -21.29
C GLU A 400 -22.28 -8.23 -21.28
N ARG A 401 -21.56 -7.83 -22.34
CA ARG A 401 -20.09 -7.85 -22.38
C ARG A 401 -19.49 -6.74 -21.52
N PHE A 402 -20.22 -5.64 -21.33
CA PHE A 402 -19.84 -4.54 -20.45
C PHE A 402 -20.28 -4.79 -19.01
N LEU A 403 -21.57 -5.01 -18.81
CA LEU A 403 -22.17 -5.19 -17.50
C LEU A 403 -23.05 -6.44 -17.51
N ASN A 404 -22.59 -7.48 -16.83
CA ASN A 404 -23.28 -8.76 -16.78
C ASN A 404 -24.06 -8.89 -15.46
N PRO A 405 -25.40 -9.02 -15.47
CA PRO A 405 -26.19 -9.14 -14.25
C PRO A 405 -25.85 -10.39 -13.40
N TYR A 406 -25.25 -11.42 -14.00
CA TYR A 406 -24.82 -12.64 -13.32
C TYR A 406 -23.40 -12.55 -12.74
N ARG A 407 -22.66 -11.45 -13.00
CA ARG A 407 -21.32 -11.20 -12.47
C ARG A 407 -21.21 -9.76 -11.98
N VAL A 408 -21.30 -9.56 -10.67
CA VAL A 408 -21.09 -8.23 -10.07
C VAL A 408 -19.61 -7.88 -10.15
N SER A 409 -19.25 -7.06 -11.12
CA SER A 409 -17.94 -6.40 -11.23
C SER A 409 -18.16 -4.91 -11.48
N LEU A 410 -17.23 -4.08 -11.00
CA LEU A 410 -17.26 -2.64 -11.30
C LEU A 410 -17.14 -2.45 -12.83
N PRO A 411 -18.08 -1.75 -13.48
CA PRO A 411 -17.94 -1.40 -14.89
C PRO A 411 -16.78 -0.43 -15.09
N ASP A 412 -16.06 -0.56 -16.20
CA ASP A 412 -14.96 0.34 -16.57
C ASP A 412 -15.16 0.90 -17.98
N PHE A 413 -15.26 2.22 -18.09
CA PHE A 413 -15.39 2.95 -19.35
C PHE A 413 -14.03 3.30 -19.98
N ASP A 414 -12.93 3.17 -19.24
CA ASP A 414 -11.56 3.47 -19.69
C ASP A 414 -11.48 4.76 -20.53
N ILE A 415 -11.77 5.93 -19.96
CA ILE A 415 -11.95 7.17 -20.75
C ILE A 415 -10.61 7.82 -21.08
N ASP A 416 -10.51 8.34 -22.31
CA ASP A 416 -9.35 9.06 -22.83
C ASP A 416 -9.65 10.54 -23.05
N PHE A 417 -8.71 11.39 -22.63
CA PHE A 417 -8.71 12.82 -22.86
C PHE A 417 -7.49 13.25 -23.67
N ASP A 418 -7.62 14.38 -24.36
CA ASP A 418 -6.47 15.11 -24.91
C ASP A 418 -5.51 15.53 -23.77
N VAL A 419 -4.21 15.54 -24.06
CA VAL A 419 -3.14 15.80 -23.07
C VAL A 419 -2.75 17.27 -23.04
#